data_AF-A0A0D2L006-F1
#
_entry.id   AF-A0A0D2L006-F1
#
_cell.length_a   1.000
_cell.length_b   1.000
_cell.length_c   1.000
_cell.angle_alpha   90.00
_cell.angle_beta   90.00
_cell.angle_gamma   90.00
#
_symmetry.space_group_name_H-M   'P 1'
#
loop_
_entity.id
_entity.type
_entity.pdbx_description
1 polymer ?
#
loop_
_entity_poly.entity_id
_entity_poly.type
_entity_poly.pdbx_seq_one_letter_code
_entity_poly.pdbx_strand_id
1 'polypeptide(L)'
;MRKVILIDGRVIVGDFQCLDKQGNLILGNACEIISHAGASGATSTSGNGGGATPNGTAAAQKGGGGNGAAAAGAAAPMEKSLGTVLVPKEQQKDVQLQVTLSEKAAMLQLAGS
;
A
#
# COMPACT_ATOMS: atom_id res chain seq x y z
N MET A 1 -14.58 -2.93 8.14
CA MET A 1 -13.86 -2.84 6.85
C MET A 1 -13.23 -4.19 6.54
N ARG A 2 -13.10 -4.58 5.27
CA ARG A 2 -12.48 -5.86 4.87
C ARG A 2 -11.12 -5.59 4.24
N LYS A 3 -10.15 -6.45 4.54
CA LYS A 3 -8.78 -6.37 4.01
C LYS A 3 -8.48 -7.61 3.18
N VAL A 4 -7.92 -7.40 2.00
CA VAL A 4 -7.49 -8.45 1.07
C VAL A 4 -6.02 -8.21 0.76
N ILE A 5 -5.21 -9.25 0.92
CA ILE A 5 -3.82 -9.26 0.50
C ILE A 5 -3.77 -10.01 -0.82
N LEU A 6 -3.22 -9.37 -1.85
CA LEU A 6 -3.04 -9.98 -3.16
C LEU A 6 -1.76 -10.81 -3.22
N ILE A 7 -1.68 -11.70 -4.21
CA ILE A 7 -0.49 -12.54 -4.46
C ILE A 7 0.78 -11.72 -4.73
N ASP A 8 0.65 -10.53 -5.29
CA ASP A 8 1.75 -9.59 -5.56
C ASP A 8 2.14 -8.75 -4.33
N GLY A 9 1.48 -8.96 -3.19
CA GLY A 9 1.74 -8.26 -1.94
C GLY A 9 0.98 -6.95 -1.77
N ARG A 10 0.20 -6.51 -2.76
CA ARG A 10 -0.69 -5.34 -2.59
C ARG A 10 -1.77 -5.63 -1.56
N VAL A 11 -2.17 -4.58 -0.86
CA VAL A 11 -3.21 -4.64 0.16
C VAL A 11 -4.37 -3.78 -0.28
N ILE A 12 -5.53 -4.40 -0.47
CA ILE A 12 -6.78 -3.71 -0.79
C ILE A 12 -7.68 -3.75 0.43
N VAL A 13 -8.18 -2.60 0.84
CA VAL A 13 -9.16 -2.46 1.92
C VAL A 13 -10.45 -1.90 1.34
N GLY A 14 -11.59 -2.42 1.75
CA GLY A 14 -12.88 -1.92 1.28
C GLY A 14 -14.08 -2.54 1.97
N ASP A 15 -15.27 -2.18 1.53
CA ASP A 15 -16.53 -2.73 1.98
C ASP A 15 -16.89 -3.96 1.13
N PHE A 16 -17.02 -5.12 1.76
CA PHE A 16 -17.45 -6.32 1.06
C PHE A 16 -18.90 -6.16 0.65
N GLN A 17 -19.16 -6.21 -0.65
CA GLN A 17 -20.51 -6.19 -1.18
C GLN A 17 -21.01 -7.62 -1.43
N CYS A 18 -20.24 -8.43 -2.15
CA CYS A 18 -20.60 -9.81 -2.43
C CYS A 18 -19.42 -10.65 -2.91
N LEU A 19 -19.66 -11.95 -2.95
CA LEU A 19 -18.82 -12.97 -3.54
C LEU A 19 -19.61 -13.60 -4.70
N ASP A 20 -18.98 -13.80 -5.85
CA ASP A 20 -19.62 -14.56 -6.92
C ASP A 20 -19.45 -16.08 -6.72
N LYS A 21 -20.06 -16.89 -7.59
CA LYS A 21 -19.97 -18.36 -7.53
C LYS A 21 -18.55 -18.91 -7.77
N GLN A 22 -17.67 -18.12 -8.38
CA GLN A 22 -16.29 -18.50 -8.66
C GLN A 22 -15.36 -18.16 -7.49
N GLY A 23 -15.85 -17.37 -6.53
CA GLY A 23 -15.10 -16.88 -5.38
C GLY A 23 -14.40 -15.55 -5.63
N ASN A 24 -14.80 -14.79 -6.65
CA ASN A 24 -14.33 -13.44 -6.87
C ASN A 24 -15.01 -12.50 -5.87
N LEU A 25 -14.22 -11.62 -5.24
CA LEU A 25 -14.71 -10.66 -4.26
C LEU A 25 -15.04 -9.34 -4.94
N ILE A 26 -16.18 -8.75 -4.58
CA ILE A 26 -16.55 -7.40 -5.00
C ILE A 26 -16.49 -6.50 -3.77
N LEU A 27 -15.57 -5.53 -3.82
CA LEU A 27 -15.33 -4.55 -2.78
C LEU A 27 -15.82 -3.18 -3.23
N GLY A 28 -16.69 -2.54 -2.46
CA GLY A 28 -17.05 -1.13 -2.60
C GLY A 28 -16.13 -0.23 -1.78
N ASN A 29 -16.08 1.07 -2.13
CA ASN A 29 -15.26 2.08 -1.42
C ASN A 29 -13.82 1.62 -1.17
N ALA A 30 -13.26 0.85 -2.11
CA ALA A 30 -11.98 0.21 -1.93
C ALA A 30 -10.84 1.22 -2.08
N CYS A 31 -9.81 1.05 -1.26
CA CYS A 31 -8.53 1.73 -1.36
C CYS A 31 -7.39 0.71 -1.37
N GLU A 32 -6.33 1.03 -2.09
CA GLU A 32 -5.06 0.33 -2.02
C GLU A 32 -4.18 0.99 -0.97
N ILE A 33 -3.65 0.19 -0.04
CA ILE A 33 -2.72 0.64 0.99
C ILE A 33 -1.30 0.47 0.46
N ILE A 34 -0.65 1.60 0.16
CA ILE A 34 0.74 1.65 -0.31
C ILE A 34 1.62 1.93 0.91
N SER A 35 2.14 0.87 1.52
CA SER A 35 3.19 0.98 2.53
C SER A 35 4.53 1.12 1.80
N HIS A 36 5.10 2.32 1.78
CA HIS A 36 6.48 2.51 1.34
C HIS A 36 7.46 1.93 2.39
N ALA A 37 7.52 0.60 2.50
CA ALA A 37 8.58 -0.07 3.22
C ALA A 37 9.86 -0.02 2.36
N GLY A 38 10.53 1.14 2.37
CA GLY A 38 11.77 1.37 1.63
C GLY A 38 11.56 1.42 0.12
N ALA A 39 11.52 2.62 -0.45
CA ALA A 39 11.69 2.80 -1.89
C ALA A 39 13.12 2.41 -2.32
N SER A 40 13.43 1.12 -2.36
CA SER A 40 14.53 0.61 -3.20
C SER A 40 14.03 0.56 -4.64
N GLY A 41 13.99 1.74 -5.26
CA GLY A 41 13.50 1.92 -6.62
C GLY A 41 13.31 3.38 -7.04
N ALA A 42 13.93 4.35 -6.35
CA ALA A 42 14.09 5.69 -6.90
C ALA A 42 15.30 5.69 -7.83
N THR A 43 15.14 5.22 -9.06
CA THR A 43 16.01 5.70 -10.16
C THR A 43 15.26 6.82 -10.86
N SER A 44 15.26 7.98 -10.22
CA SER A 44 15.05 9.25 -10.89
C SER A 44 16.29 9.57 -11.70
N THR A 45 16.36 9.08 -12.94
CA THR A 45 17.36 9.59 -13.90
C THR A 45 16.97 11.03 -14.24
N SER A 46 17.51 11.99 -13.51
CA SER A 46 17.47 13.41 -13.89
C SER A 46 18.46 13.64 -15.05
N GLY A 47 18.06 13.21 -16.24
CA GLY A 47 18.72 13.64 -17.47
C GLY A 47 18.14 14.98 -17.88
N ASN A 48 18.83 16.08 -17.61
CA ASN A 48 18.73 17.28 -18.45
C ASN A 48 19.91 18.24 -18.24
N GLY A 49 20.55 18.59 -19.37
CA GLY A 49 21.15 19.91 -19.59
C GLY A 49 22.65 20.02 -19.43
N GLY A 50 23.40 19.67 -20.48
CA GLY A 50 24.74 20.21 -20.69
C GLY A 50 24.67 21.71 -20.92
N GLY A 51 25.21 22.49 -19.99
CA GLY A 51 25.41 23.93 -20.11
C GLY A 51 26.82 24.26 -19.67
N ALA A 52 27.74 24.35 -20.63
CA ALA A 52 29.11 24.77 -20.38
C ALA A 52 29.17 26.29 -20.25
N THR A 53 29.63 26.79 -19.10
CA THR A 53 30.26 28.11 -18.96
C THR A 53 31.40 28.00 -17.95
N PRO A 54 32.68 28.13 -18.34
CA PRO A 54 33.78 28.19 -17.40
C PRO A 54 34.15 29.65 -17.10
N ASN A 55 34.10 30.07 -15.83
CA ASN A 55 35.12 30.97 -15.28
C ASN A 55 35.14 30.99 -13.74
N GLY A 56 36.35 31.18 -13.17
CA GLY A 56 36.75 30.97 -11.77
C GLY A 56 35.94 31.68 -10.68
N THR A 57 36.10 31.39 -9.38
CA THR A 57 37.35 31.32 -8.60
C THR A 57 37.08 30.63 -7.24
N ALA A 58 38.13 30.12 -6.60
CA ALA A 58 38.12 29.24 -5.42
C ALA A 58 37.68 29.88 -4.07
N ALA A 59 37.08 29.07 -3.19
CA ALA A 59 37.28 29.11 -1.73
C ALA A 59 36.81 27.80 -1.08
N ALA A 60 37.69 27.20 -0.26
CA ALA A 60 37.45 25.96 0.48
C ALA A 60 36.70 26.23 1.80
N GLN A 61 35.80 25.33 2.21
CA GLN A 61 35.52 25.13 3.64
C GLN A 61 35.10 23.68 3.94
N LYS A 62 35.81 23.10 4.91
CA LYS A 62 35.76 21.75 5.45
C LYS A 62 34.89 21.71 6.72
N GLY A 63 34.19 20.60 6.93
CA GLY A 63 33.66 20.15 8.23
C GLY A 63 32.13 19.99 8.23
N GLY A 64 31.51 18.97 8.79
CA GLY A 64 31.98 17.82 9.57
C GLY A 64 30.74 17.09 10.15
N GLY A 65 30.82 15.76 10.21
CA GLY A 65 30.09 14.84 11.07
C GLY A 65 28.63 15.14 11.42
N GLY A 66 27.71 14.49 10.72
CA GLY A 66 26.40 14.15 11.27
C GLY A 66 26.51 13.06 12.34
N ASN A 67 25.56 13.07 13.27
CA ASN A 67 24.81 11.90 13.76
C ASN A 67 23.73 12.41 14.73
N GLY A 68 22.76 13.15 14.19
CA GLY A 68 21.46 13.25 14.84
C GLY A 68 20.75 11.91 14.64
N ALA A 69 20.42 11.22 15.72
CA ALA A 69 19.60 10.02 15.70
C ALA A 69 18.19 10.39 15.18
N ALA A 70 18.04 10.39 13.86
CA ALA A 70 16.78 10.63 13.20
C ALA A 70 15.91 9.38 13.39
N ALA A 71 14.91 9.54 14.25
CA ALA A 71 13.84 8.60 14.46
C ALA A 71 13.35 8.03 13.13
N ALA A 72 13.14 6.71 13.10
CA ALA A 72 12.57 5.99 11.98
C ALA A 72 11.32 6.71 11.47
N GLY A 73 11.47 7.45 10.38
CA GLY A 73 10.38 8.07 9.66
C GLY A 73 9.57 6.98 8.99
N ALA A 74 8.64 6.39 9.73
CA ALA A 74 7.57 5.60 9.14
C ALA A 74 6.77 6.56 8.24
N ALA A 75 7.09 6.58 6.95
CA ALA A 75 6.27 7.26 5.96
C ALA A 75 4.84 6.74 6.14
N ALA A 76 3.90 7.65 6.40
CA ALA A 76 2.50 7.29 6.61
C ALA A 76 2.03 6.44 5.41
N PRO A 77 1.30 5.34 5.64
CA PRO A 77 0.78 4.53 4.54
C PRO A 77 -0.08 5.42 3.65
N MET A 78 0.26 5.49 2.36
CA MET A 78 -0.52 6.27 1.40
C MET A 78 -1.70 5.43 0.94
N GLU A 79 -2.90 5.99 1.00
CA GLU A 79 -4.11 5.34 0.51
C GLU A 79 -4.44 5.85 -0.90
N LYS A 80 -4.61 4.91 -1.83
CA LYS A 80 -5.08 5.22 -3.18
C LYS A 80 -6.53 4.74 -3.33
N SER A 81 -7.47 5.67 -3.46
CA SER A 81 -8.88 5.34 -3.69
C SER A 81 -9.08 4.67 -5.05
N LEU A 82 -9.77 3.53 -5.06
CA LEU A 82 -10.07 2.73 -6.26
C LEU A 82 -11.57 2.64 -6.56
N GLY A 83 -12.44 2.91 -5.59
CA GLY A 83 -13.89 2.82 -5.78
C GLY A 83 -14.40 1.38 -5.70
N THR A 84 -15.16 0.91 -6.69
CA THR A 84 -15.61 -0.50 -6.73
C THR A 84 -14.58 -1.36 -7.43
N VAL A 85 -14.12 -2.42 -6.75
CA VAL A 85 -13.05 -3.31 -7.21
C VAL A 85 -13.55 -4.75 -7.23
N LEU A 86 -13.33 -5.43 -8.36
CA LEU A 86 -13.42 -6.88 -8.47
C LEU A 86 -12.04 -7.48 -8.18
N VAL A 87 -11.95 -8.38 -7.20
CA VAL A 87 -10.73 -9.11 -6.88
C VAL A 87 -10.90 -10.59 -7.28
N PRO A 88 -10.26 -11.03 -8.37
CA PRO A 88 -10.32 -12.43 -8.80
C PRO A 88 -9.77 -13.37 -7.73
N LYS A 89 -10.38 -14.56 -7.59
CA LYS A 89 -9.95 -15.56 -6.58
C LYS A 89 -8.48 -15.94 -6.71
N GLU A 90 -7.99 -16.02 -7.95
CA GLU A 90 -6.61 -16.41 -8.26
C GLU A 90 -5.57 -15.40 -7.77
N GLN A 91 -6.01 -14.15 -7.53
CA GLN A 91 -5.16 -13.09 -7.02
C GLN A 91 -5.25 -12.92 -5.51
N GLN A 92 -6.17 -13.61 -4.83
CA GLN A 92 -6.35 -13.53 -3.39
C GLN A 92 -5.32 -14.43 -2.69
N LYS A 93 -4.46 -13.82 -1.87
CA LYS A 93 -3.49 -14.54 -1.02
C LYS A 93 -4.02 -14.76 0.39
N ASP A 94 -4.58 -13.70 1.00
CA ASP A 94 -5.19 -13.75 2.32
C ASP A 94 -6.37 -12.78 2.37
N VAL A 95 -7.43 -13.15 3.09
CA VAL A 95 -8.67 -12.38 3.18
C VAL A 95 -9.08 -12.27 4.64
N GLN A 96 -9.10 -11.05 5.16
CA GLN A 96 -9.49 -10.74 6.52
C GLN A 96 -10.83 -10.00 6.50
N LEU A 97 -11.88 -10.74 6.84
CA LEU A 97 -13.23 -10.22 6.98
C LEU A 97 -13.45 -9.83 8.43
N GLN A 98 -13.55 -8.52 8.71
CA GLN A 98 -14.16 -8.09 9.96
C GLN A 98 -15.65 -8.41 9.89
N VAL A 99 -16.06 -9.37 10.71
CA VAL A 99 -17.47 -9.65 11.02
C VAL A 99 -17.78 -9.09 12.39
N THR A 100 -18.94 -8.46 12.51
CA THR A 100 -19.51 -8.11 13.80
C THR A 100 -19.87 -9.38 14.57
N LEU A 101 -19.92 -9.30 15.91
CA LEU A 101 -20.32 -10.43 16.75
C LEU A 101 -21.73 -10.94 16.38
N SER A 102 -22.62 -10.04 15.95
CA SER A 102 -23.97 -10.37 15.49
C SER A 102 -23.97 -11.18 14.20
N GLU A 103 -23.15 -10.82 13.20
CA GLU A 103 -22.99 -11.60 11.97
C GLU A 103 -22.36 -12.98 12.25
N LYS A 104 -21.37 -13.02 13.16
CA LYS A 104 -20.75 -14.29 13.58
C LYS A 104 -21.78 -15.22 14.23
N ALA A 105 -22.66 -14.70 15.08
CA ALA A 105 -23.72 -15.48 15.72
C ALA A 105 -24.73 -16.05 14.71
N ALA A 106 -25.12 -15.26 13.70
CA ALA A 106 -26.01 -15.71 12.63
C ALA A 106 -25.36 -16.81 11.76
N MET A 107 -24.06 -16.67 11.43
CA MET A 107 -23.32 -17.72 10.73
C MET A 107 -23.20 -19.01 11.55
N LEU A 108 -22.95 -18.90 12.86
CA LEU A 108 -22.82 -20.06 13.74
C LEU A 108 -24.14 -20.84 13.87
N GLN A 109 -25.28 -20.13 13.89
CA GLN A 109 -26.61 -20.76 13.89
C GLN A 109 -26.89 -21.53 12.59
N LEU A 110 -26.40 -21.04 11.45
CA LEU A 110 -26.60 -21.69 10.15
C LEU A 110 -25.69 -22.92 9.95
N ALA A 111 -24.51 -22.95 10.58
CA ALA A 111 -23.55 -24.05 10.46
C ALA A 111 -23.77 -25.19 11.49
N GLY A 112 -24.72 -25.01 12.42
CA GLY A 112 -25.00 -25.95 13.51
C GLY A 112 -26.33 -26.72 13.40
N SER A 113 -26.95 -26.76 12.20
CA SER A 113 -28.17 -27.56 11.93
C SER A 113 -27.87 -28.78 11.08
#